data_AF-A0AAN9MMM4-F1
#
_entry.id   AF-A0AAN9MMM4-F1
#
_cell.length_a   1.000
_cell.length_b   1.000
_cell.length_c   1.000
_cell.angle_alpha   90.00
_cell.angle_beta   90.00
_cell.angle_gamma   90.00
#
_symmetry.space_group_name_H-M   'P 1'
#
loop_
_entity.id
_entity.type
_entity.pdbx_description
1 polymer ?
#
loop_
_entity_poly.entity_id
_entity_poly.type
_entity_poly.pdbx_seq_one_letter_code
_entity_poly.pdbx_strand_id
1 'polypeptide(L)'
;MSSKIQKPLFREYIIASDLLKGFPVEIISPRIPHFHFLLAFASEDYVEDPNTKKKLGKGNFRATWDVNKFSPESIRNVKSEYGAKVVISLGGRGTDFPFNPQDKEIWIDNANKSLEHIITELYKGPFGTVIDGIDINYEHIESSEEDFAYCIGKVIDYLKTLISLVSIAPSNPVLSHYQKLFKAKPDRVDWVNYQYYKQKVSNTSEFVNLHETLIDTFSVEKLLAGFSTDPNDKGNISLEVFIEGALQLISSASLSGIFVSDAQSSLDSEPPYYIEKKAQEVLTGST
;
A
#
# COMPACT_ATOMS: atom_id res chain seq x y z
N MET A 1 25.45 17.44 -11.75
CA MET A 1 24.79 16.12 -11.87
C MET A 1 23.34 16.40 -12.19
N SER A 2 22.85 15.92 -13.34
CA SER A 2 21.44 16.09 -13.70
C SER A 2 20.62 15.29 -12.69
N SER A 3 19.84 15.96 -11.84
CA SER A 3 18.81 15.31 -11.05
C SER A 3 17.88 14.63 -12.04
N LYS A 4 17.84 13.30 -12.04
CA LYS A 4 16.73 12.60 -12.69
C LYS A 4 15.49 13.07 -11.95
N ILE A 5 14.70 13.94 -12.56
CA ILE A 5 13.38 14.29 -12.05
C ILE A 5 12.65 12.97 -11.93
N GLN A 6 12.45 12.53 -10.70
CA GLN A 6 11.70 11.32 -10.43
C GLN A 6 10.28 11.56 -10.91
N LYS A 7 9.81 10.67 -11.77
CA LYS A 7 8.46 10.75 -12.32
C LYS A 7 7.47 10.51 -11.17
N PRO A 8 6.55 11.44 -10.89
CA PRO A 8 5.68 11.34 -9.72
C PRO A 8 4.81 10.09 -9.80
N LEU A 9 4.76 9.36 -8.69
CA LEU A 9 3.90 8.19 -8.51
C LEU A 9 2.65 8.60 -7.73
N PHE A 10 1.48 8.26 -8.26
CA PHE A 10 0.23 8.32 -7.51
C PHE A 10 -0.29 6.89 -7.28
N ARG A 11 -0.82 6.62 -6.08
CA ARG A 11 -1.41 5.32 -5.76
C ARG A 11 -2.73 5.46 -5.02
N GLU A 12 -3.65 4.54 -5.28
CA GLU A 12 -4.99 4.54 -4.68
C GLU A 12 -5.29 3.19 -4.05
N TYR A 13 -5.57 3.15 -2.75
CA TYR A 13 -6.13 1.94 -2.14
C TYR A 13 -7.60 1.80 -2.50
N ILE A 14 -7.98 0.58 -2.87
CA ILE A 14 -9.36 0.14 -3.03
C ILE A 14 -9.58 -0.93 -1.97
N ILE A 15 -10.24 -0.57 -0.87
CA ILE A 15 -10.57 -1.53 0.19
C ILE A 15 -11.96 -2.11 -0.11
N ALA A 16 -12.12 -3.41 0.14
CA ALA A 16 -13.34 -4.17 -0.16
C ALA A 16 -14.61 -3.41 0.27
N SER A 17 -15.46 -3.08 -0.69
CA SER A 17 -16.68 -2.30 -0.50
C SER A 17 -17.69 -2.54 -1.62
N ASP A 18 -18.97 -2.48 -1.28
CA ASP A 18 -20.06 -2.56 -2.25
C ASP A 18 -20.31 -1.25 -3.01
N LEU A 19 -19.75 -0.13 -2.52
CA LEU A 19 -19.99 1.21 -3.07
C LEU A 19 -19.36 1.41 -4.46
N LEU A 20 -18.22 0.78 -4.71
CA LEU A 20 -17.56 0.85 -6.01
C LEU A 20 -18.17 -0.14 -7.00
N LYS A 21 -18.36 0.32 -8.23
CA LYS A 21 -18.82 -0.51 -9.37
C LYS A 21 -17.66 -1.16 -10.13
N GLY A 22 -16.42 -0.75 -9.85
CA GLY A 22 -15.20 -1.16 -10.54
C GLY A 22 -14.06 -0.20 -10.18
N PHE A 23 -13.01 -0.14 -11.01
CA PHE A 23 -11.95 0.85 -10.86
C PHE A 23 -12.49 2.27 -11.09
N PRO A 24 -12.24 3.23 -10.18
CA PRO A 24 -12.66 4.63 -10.35
C PRO A 24 -11.73 5.35 -11.34
N VAL A 25 -11.83 5.01 -12.62
CA VAL A 25 -10.92 5.50 -13.67
C VAL A 25 -10.95 7.02 -13.86
N GLU A 26 -12.01 7.69 -13.40
CA GLU A 26 -12.15 9.15 -13.40
C GLU A 26 -11.11 9.89 -12.55
N ILE A 27 -10.47 9.20 -11.60
CA ILE A 27 -9.40 9.80 -10.79
C ILE A 27 -8.05 9.77 -11.52
N ILE A 28 -7.91 9.02 -12.61
CA ILE A 28 -6.61 8.87 -13.29
C ILE A 28 -6.31 10.11 -14.13
N SER A 29 -5.40 10.96 -13.65
CA SER A 29 -4.93 12.11 -14.43
C SER A 29 -3.95 11.66 -15.53
N PRO A 30 -4.13 12.09 -16.79
CA PRO A 30 -3.18 11.78 -17.87
C PRO A 30 -1.81 12.45 -17.67
N ARG A 31 -1.69 13.39 -16.71
CA ARG A 31 -0.42 14.03 -16.34
C ARG A 31 0.41 13.19 -15.37
N ILE A 32 -0.18 12.16 -14.75
CA ILE A 32 0.51 11.27 -13.85
C ILE A 32 1.16 10.13 -14.66
N PRO A 33 2.50 10.03 -14.68
CA PRO A 33 3.19 9.02 -15.49
C PRO A 33 3.08 7.61 -14.90
N HIS A 34 2.85 7.50 -13.58
CA HIS A 34 2.74 6.23 -12.88
C HIS A 34 1.54 6.29 -11.93
N PHE A 35 0.50 5.52 -12.27
CA PHE A 35 -0.72 5.41 -11.47
C PHE A 35 -0.91 3.95 -11.05
N HIS A 36 -1.02 3.67 -9.74
CA HIS A 36 -1.23 2.31 -9.24
C HIS A 36 -2.52 2.20 -8.42
N PHE A 37 -3.35 1.20 -8.71
CA PHE A 37 -4.40 0.75 -7.79
C PHE A 37 -3.85 -0.34 -6.86
N LEU A 38 -4.21 -0.28 -5.57
CA LEU A 38 -3.91 -1.31 -4.58
C LEU A 38 -5.22 -1.97 -4.16
N LEU A 39 -5.45 -3.20 -4.63
CA LEU A 39 -6.60 -4.01 -4.22
C LEU A 39 -6.35 -4.54 -2.82
N ALA A 40 -7.16 -4.09 -1.87
CA ALA A 40 -7.01 -4.39 -0.46
C ALA A 40 -8.27 -5.09 0.09
N PHE A 41 -8.18 -6.21 0.80
CA PHE A 41 -6.98 -6.94 1.21
C PHE A 41 -6.98 -8.38 0.69
N ALA A 42 -5.80 -8.94 0.47
CA ALA A 42 -5.62 -10.38 0.57
C ALA A 42 -5.27 -10.64 2.02
N SER A 43 -6.16 -11.34 2.73
CA SER A 43 -6.03 -11.58 4.17
C SER A 43 -5.90 -13.07 4.41
N GLU A 44 -5.13 -13.43 5.43
CA GLU A 44 -4.90 -14.82 5.79
C GLU A 44 -6.01 -15.37 6.70
N ASP A 45 -6.08 -16.70 6.77
CA ASP A 45 -6.88 -17.39 7.78
C ASP A 45 -6.18 -17.42 9.14
N TYR A 46 -6.98 -17.37 10.20
CA TYR A 46 -6.52 -17.36 11.58
C TYR A 46 -7.05 -18.56 12.38
N VAL A 47 -6.34 -18.92 13.44
CA VAL A 47 -6.84 -19.76 14.54
C VAL A 47 -6.65 -19.06 15.87
N GLU A 48 -7.54 -19.35 16.80
CA GLU A 48 -7.41 -18.86 18.17
C GLU A 48 -6.46 -19.77 18.95
N ASP A 49 -5.46 -19.18 19.60
CA ASP A 49 -4.67 -19.86 20.61
C ASP A 49 -5.58 -20.22 21.81
N PRO A 50 -5.70 -21.51 22.17
CA PRO A 50 -6.64 -21.95 23.20
C PRO A 50 -6.31 -21.36 24.59
N ASN A 51 -5.05 -21.02 24.86
CA ASN A 51 -4.56 -20.53 26.14
C ASN A 51 -4.59 -19.00 26.22
N THR A 52 -4.12 -18.32 25.16
CA THR A 52 -3.95 -16.86 25.18
C THR A 52 -5.10 -16.10 24.52
N LYS A 53 -5.97 -16.79 23.78
CA LYS A 53 -7.05 -16.20 22.98
C LYS A 53 -6.56 -15.27 21.87
N LYS A 54 -5.26 -15.28 21.59
CA LYS A 54 -4.67 -14.52 20.48
C LYS A 54 -5.03 -15.16 19.14
N LYS A 55 -5.23 -14.33 18.13
CA LYS A 55 -5.35 -14.78 16.73
C LYS A 55 -3.96 -15.09 16.19
N LEU A 56 -3.73 -16.36 15.83
CA LEU A 56 -2.51 -16.83 15.18
C LEU A 56 -2.79 -17.02 13.68
N GLY A 57 -1.96 -16.40 12.85
CA GLY A 57 -2.02 -16.49 11.39
C GLY A 57 -1.54 -17.84 10.88
N LYS A 58 -2.25 -18.39 9.89
CA LYS A 58 -1.88 -19.65 9.21
C LYS A 58 -1.15 -19.44 7.89
N GLY A 59 -1.13 -18.22 7.36
CA GLY A 59 -0.53 -17.89 6.06
C GLY A 59 -1.38 -18.30 4.86
N ASN A 60 -2.61 -18.79 5.03
CA ASN A 60 -3.48 -19.12 3.88
C ASN A 60 -4.26 -17.88 3.46
N PHE A 61 -3.79 -17.18 2.42
CA PHE A 61 -4.40 -15.94 1.95
C PHE A 61 -5.59 -16.17 1.03
N ARG A 62 -6.56 -15.27 1.11
CA ARG A 62 -7.70 -15.16 0.18
C ARG A 62 -7.96 -13.71 -0.20
N ALA A 63 -8.42 -13.47 -1.42
CA ALA A 63 -8.95 -12.17 -1.83
C ALA A 63 -10.21 -11.85 -1.02
N THR A 64 -10.26 -10.68 -0.38
CA THR A 64 -11.44 -10.21 0.37
C THR A 64 -12.28 -9.17 -0.40
N TRP A 65 -11.75 -8.67 -1.51
CA TRP A 65 -12.48 -7.79 -2.43
C TRP A 65 -13.37 -8.60 -3.39
N ASP A 66 -14.27 -7.91 -4.09
CA ASP A 66 -15.12 -8.52 -5.11
C ASP A 66 -14.32 -8.88 -6.37
N VAL A 67 -13.99 -10.17 -6.52
CA VAL A 67 -13.20 -10.70 -7.64
C VAL A 67 -13.92 -10.61 -8.99
N ASN A 68 -15.24 -10.42 -9.01
CA ASN A 68 -16.00 -10.23 -10.24
C ASN A 68 -15.91 -8.77 -10.72
N LYS A 69 -16.00 -7.81 -9.78
CA LYS A 69 -15.80 -6.38 -10.10
C LYS A 69 -14.35 -6.08 -10.48
N PHE A 70 -13.40 -6.62 -9.71
CA PHE A 70 -11.96 -6.47 -9.94
C PHE A 70 -11.38 -7.73 -10.60
N SER A 71 -11.98 -8.15 -11.72
CA SER A 71 -11.61 -9.35 -12.46
C SER A 71 -10.35 -9.19 -13.31
N PRO A 72 -9.77 -10.27 -13.84
CA PRO A 72 -8.62 -10.19 -14.74
C PRO A 72 -8.92 -9.39 -16.03
N GLU A 73 -10.18 -9.37 -16.47
CA GLU A 73 -10.60 -8.56 -17.61
C GLU A 73 -10.66 -7.07 -17.26
N SER A 74 -11.25 -6.69 -16.13
CA SER A 74 -11.31 -5.27 -15.73
C SER A 74 -9.92 -4.69 -15.47
N ILE A 75 -9.00 -5.49 -14.90
CA ILE A 75 -7.58 -5.11 -14.76
C ILE A 75 -6.93 -4.90 -16.12
N ARG A 76 -7.14 -5.79 -17.10
CA ARG A 76 -6.57 -5.60 -18.44
C ARG A 76 -7.11 -4.34 -19.12
N ASN A 77 -8.40 -4.05 -18.97
CA ASN A 77 -9.03 -2.87 -19.55
C ASN A 77 -8.38 -1.60 -18.97
N VAL A 78 -8.31 -1.47 -17.64
CA VAL A 78 -7.72 -0.27 -17.01
C VAL A 78 -6.23 -0.11 -17.36
N LYS A 79 -5.48 -1.22 -17.46
CA LYS A 79 -4.08 -1.20 -17.92
C LYS A 79 -3.96 -0.73 -19.37
N SER A 80 -4.81 -1.22 -20.26
CA SER A 80 -4.75 -0.90 -21.69
C SER A 80 -5.21 0.53 -22.01
N GLU A 81 -6.23 1.02 -21.30
CA GLU A 81 -6.82 2.33 -21.56
C GLU A 81 -6.08 3.45 -20.85
N TYR A 82 -5.58 3.20 -19.64
CA TYR A 82 -5.02 4.24 -18.76
C TYR A 82 -3.55 4.02 -18.38
N GLY A 83 -2.96 2.87 -18.71
CA GLY A 83 -1.59 2.55 -18.32
C GLY A 83 -1.40 2.35 -16.81
N ALA A 84 -2.49 2.27 -16.05
CA ALA A 84 -2.44 2.04 -14.61
C ALA A 84 -1.84 0.67 -14.30
N LYS A 85 -1.23 0.50 -13.13
CA LYS A 85 -0.83 -0.83 -12.62
C LYS A 85 -1.74 -1.25 -11.49
N VAL A 86 -1.87 -2.56 -11.28
CA VAL A 86 -2.69 -3.12 -10.20
C VAL A 86 -1.84 -4.01 -9.30
N VAL A 87 -1.88 -3.70 -8.01
CA VAL A 87 -1.08 -4.31 -6.95
C VAL A 87 -2.03 -4.93 -5.93
N ILE A 88 -1.69 -6.09 -5.38
CA ILE A 88 -2.46 -6.72 -4.30
C ILE A 88 -1.88 -6.33 -2.94
N SER A 89 -2.68 -5.77 -2.05
CA SER A 89 -2.28 -5.45 -0.67
C SER A 89 -2.56 -6.63 0.27
N LEU A 90 -1.51 -7.09 0.96
CA LEU A 90 -1.54 -8.20 1.91
C LEU A 90 -1.72 -7.69 3.34
N GLY A 91 -2.48 -8.41 4.15
CA GLY A 91 -2.66 -8.11 5.58
C GLY A 91 -4.08 -7.64 5.89
N GLY A 92 -4.20 -6.47 6.51
CA GLY A 92 -5.47 -5.91 6.94
C GLY A 92 -5.32 -4.80 7.97
N ARG A 93 -6.43 -4.11 8.23
CA ARG A 93 -6.51 -2.95 9.13
C ARG A 93 -6.92 -3.34 10.54
N GLY A 94 -6.41 -2.60 11.52
CA GLY A 94 -6.75 -2.81 12.94
C GLY A 94 -6.31 -4.16 13.50
N THR A 95 -6.84 -4.50 14.68
CA THR A 95 -6.40 -5.67 15.46
C THR A 95 -7.02 -6.98 15.00
N ASP A 96 -7.94 -6.94 14.02
CA ASP A 96 -8.62 -8.14 13.54
C ASP A 96 -7.76 -9.02 12.63
N PHE A 97 -6.72 -8.42 12.05
CA PHE A 97 -5.79 -9.04 11.11
C PHE A 97 -4.33 -8.92 11.59
N PRO A 98 -3.98 -9.48 12.78
CA PRO A 98 -2.61 -9.40 13.28
C PRO A 98 -1.65 -10.16 12.36
N PHE A 99 -0.40 -9.69 12.26
CA PHE A 99 0.71 -10.56 11.91
C PHE A 99 1.19 -11.30 13.17
N ASN A 100 0.86 -12.59 13.27
CA ASN A 100 1.25 -13.44 14.40
C ASN A 100 1.29 -14.92 13.97
N PRO A 101 2.32 -15.36 13.21
CA PRO A 101 2.34 -16.70 12.63
C PRO A 101 2.34 -17.80 13.70
N GLN A 102 1.45 -18.79 13.57
CA GLN A 102 1.39 -19.94 14.48
C GLN A 102 2.71 -20.75 14.46
N ASP A 103 3.22 -20.99 13.25
CA ASP A 103 4.51 -21.59 12.97
C ASP A 103 5.08 -20.88 11.75
N LYS A 104 6.32 -20.39 11.84
CA LYS A 104 6.90 -19.51 10.83
C LYS A 104 7.08 -20.20 9.47
N GLU A 105 7.58 -21.43 9.47
CA GLU A 105 7.90 -22.12 8.22
C GLU A 105 6.61 -22.60 7.54
N ILE A 106 5.65 -23.11 8.32
CA ILE A 106 4.33 -23.48 7.78
C ILE A 106 3.59 -22.25 7.25
N TRP A 107 3.70 -21.11 7.95
CA TRP A 107 3.11 -19.85 7.52
C TRP A 107 3.69 -19.39 6.18
N ILE A 108 5.02 -19.42 6.03
CA ILE A 108 5.70 -19.06 4.77
C ILE A 108 5.25 -19.97 3.62
N ASP A 109 5.22 -21.29 3.85
CA ASP A 109 4.81 -22.25 2.82
C ASP A 109 3.36 -22.05 2.37
N ASN A 110 2.46 -21.81 3.33
CA ASN A 110 1.05 -21.53 3.03
C ASN A 110 0.90 -20.18 2.32
N ALA A 111 1.66 -19.17 2.73
CA ALA A 111 1.63 -17.84 2.12
C ALA A 111 2.07 -17.92 0.66
N ASN A 112 3.20 -18.57 0.40
CA ASN A 112 3.71 -18.76 -0.95
C ASN A 112 2.69 -19.48 -1.84
N LYS A 113 2.14 -20.61 -1.40
CA LYS A 113 1.17 -21.40 -2.18
C LYS A 113 -0.12 -20.63 -2.46
N SER A 114 -0.71 -20.03 -1.44
CA SER A 114 -2.00 -19.34 -1.58
C SER A 114 -1.88 -18.04 -2.38
N LEU A 115 -0.80 -17.29 -2.22
CA LEU A 115 -0.54 -16.07 -3.00
C LEU A 115 -0.14 -16.39 -4.44
N GLU A 116 0.64 -17.46 -4.68
CA GLU A 116 0.90 -17.95 -6.04
C GLU A 116 -0.42 -18.30 -6.74
N HIS A 117 -1.33 -19.01 -6.08
CA HIS A 117 -2.64 -19.34 -6.63
C HIS A 117 -3.45 -18.08 -6.97
N ILE A 118 -3.53 -17.11 -6.05
CA ILE A 118 -4.22 -15.84 -6.31
C ILE A 118 -3.61 -15.14 -7.53
N ILE A 119 -2.28 -14.98 -7.56
CA ILE A 119 -1.60 -14.20 -8.60
C ILE A 119 -1.66 -14.91 -9.96
N THR A 120 -1.40 -16.22 -10.00
CA THR A 120 -1.12 -16.94 -11.25
C THR A 120 -2.32 -17.71 -11.81
N GLU A 121 -3.29 -18.08 -10.96
CA GLU A 121 -4.48 -18.82 -11.36
C GLU A 121 -5.73 -17.94 -11.34
N LEU A 122 -6.05 -17.33 -10.20
CA LEU A 122 -7.23 -16.44 -10.09
C LEU A 122 -7.06 -15.19 -10.96
N TYR A 123 -5.86 -14.62 -11.00
CA TYR A 123 -5.52 -13.45 -11.80
C TYR A 123 -4.78 -13.76 -13.11
N LYS A 124 -5.03 -14.94 -13.67
CA LYS A 124 -4.46 -15.34 -14.95
C LYS A 124 -4.98 -14.50 -16.10
N GLY A 125 -4.07 -13.92 -16.87
CA GLY A 125 -4.32 -13.31 -18.17
C GLY A 125 -3.77 -14.15 -19.33
N PRO A 126 -3.92 -13.66 -20.58
CA PRO A 126 -3.47 -14.39 -21.77
C PRO A 126 -1.97 -14.69 -21.84
N PHE A 127 -1.14 -13.85 -21.19
CA PHE A 127 0.32 -13.92 -21.26
C PHE A 127 1.01 -14.10 -19.89
N GLY A 128 0.26 -14.54 -18.87
CA GLY A 128 0.70 -14.60 -17.48
C GLY A 128 -0.25 -13.85 -16.56
N THR A 129 0.16 -13.61 -15.31
CA THR A 129 -0.65 -12.83 -14.37
C THR A 129 -0.90 -11.41 -14.88
N VAL A 130 -2.09 -10.86 -14.58
CA VAL A 130 -2.39 -9.45 -14.83
C VAL A 130 -1.96 -8.53 -13.68
N ILE A 131 -1.57 -9.10 -12.53
CA ILE A 131 -1.12 -8.38 -11.33
C ILE A 131 0.33 -7.91 -11.51
N ASP A 132 0.59 -6.64 -11.19
CA ASP A 132 1.92 -6.04 -11.36
C ASP A 132 2.81 -6.20 -10.12
N GLY A 133 2.20 -6.36 -8.95
CA GLY A 133 2.93 -6.37 -7.69
C GLY A 133 2.13 -6.76 -6.45
N ILE A 134 2.82 -6.71 -5.32
CA ILE A 134 2.25 -6.85 -3.98
C ILE A 134 2.59 -5.63 -3.11
N ASP A 135 1.76 -5.40 -2.09
CA ASP A 135 1.97 -4.41 -1.03
C ASP A 135 1.84 -5.11 0.34
N ILE A 136 2.75 -4.87 1.27
CA ILE A 136 2.66 -5.43 2.63
C ILE A 136 2.05 -4.39 3.56
N ASN A 137 0.83 -4.66 4.06
CA ASN A 137 0.05 -3.74 4.87
C ASN A 137 -0.64 -4.46 6.05
N TYR A 138 0.18 -4.96 6.96
CA TYR A 138 -0.23 -5.32 8.32
C TYR A 138 -0.15 -4.09 9.23
N GLU A 139 -1.30 -3.64 9.75
CA GLU A 139 -1.38 -2.51 10.70
C GLU A 139 -1.20 -2.93 12.18
N HIS A 140 -1.31 -4.23 12.48
CA HIS A 140 -1.13 -4.78 13.81
C HIS A 140 -0.18 -5.98 13.76
N ILE A 141 0.93 -5.93 14.50
CA ILE A 141 1.97 -6.95 14.49
C ILE A 141 2.26 -7.38 15.92
N GLU A 142 2.08 -8.67 16.22
CA GLU A 142 2.29 -9.21 17.57
C GLU A 142 3.58 -10.04 17.71
N SER A 143 4.24 -10.33 16.59
CA SER A 143 5.53 -11.01 16.58
C SER A 143 6.70 -10.05 16.84
N SER A 144 7.89 -10.62 17.03
CA SER A 144 9.14 -9.84 17.02
C SER A 144 9.38 -9.19 15.65
N GLU A 145 10.22 -8.16 15.64
CA GLU A 145 10.69 -7.51 14.40
C GLU A 145 11.45 -8.50 13.51
N GLU A 146 12.26 -9.37 14.12
CA GLU A 146 13.01 -10.42 13.43
C GLU A 146 12.09 -11.43 12.74
N ASP A 147 11.06 -11.90 13.43
CA ASP A 147 10.13 -12.90 12.88
C ASP A 147 9.29 -12.30 11.75
N PHE A 148 8.82 -11.05 11.91
CA PHE A 148 8.12 -10.32 10.85
C PHE A 148 9.01 -10.16 9.61
N ALA A 149 10.21 -9.61 9.79
CA ALA A 149 11.15 -9.39 8.69
C ALA A 149 11.57 -10.70 8.01
N TYR A 150 11.74 -11.78 8.76
CA TYR A 150 12.07 -13.10 8.24
C TYR A 150 10.93 -13.67 7.38
N CYS A 151 9.72 -13.77 7.92
CA CYS A 151 8.60 -14.41 7.22
C CYS A 151 8.19 -13.62 5.98
N ILE A 152 7.96 -12.31 6.13
CA ILE A 152 7.58 -11.44 5.02
C ILE A 152 8.70 -11.36 3.99
N GLY A 153 9.97 -11.28 4.43
CA GLY A 153 11.12 -11.27 3.53
C GLY A 153 11.22 -12.53 2.66
N LYS A 154 10.90 -13.70 3.20
CA LYS A 154 10.84 -14.97 2.45
C LYS A 154 9.71 -15.00 1.44
N VAL A 155 8.53 -14.52 1.82
CA VAL A 155 7.38 -14.39 0.90
C VAL A 155 7.69 -13.40 -0.23
N ILE A 156 8.31 -12.25 0.07
CA ILE A 156 8.75 -11.29 -0.95
C ILE A 156 9.74 -11.92 -1.93
N ASP A 157 10.77 -12.61 -1.42
CA ASP A 157 11.78 -13.26 -2.29
C ASP A 157 11.13 -14.24 -3.28
N TYR A 158 10.19 -15.05 -2.78
CA TYR A 158 9.47 -16.01 -3.60
C TYR A 158 8.56 -15.30 -4.62
N LEU A 159 7.74 -14.34 -4.18
CA LEU A 159 6.79 -13.66 -5.05
C LEU A 159 7.47 -12.81 -6.13
N LYS A 160 8.65 -12.21 -5.88
CA LYS A 160 9.42 -11.51 -6.94
C LYS A 160 9.84 -12.41 -8.12
N THR A 161 9.67 -13.73 -8.03
CA THR A 161 9.81 -14.63 -9.19
C THR A 161 8.59 -14.60 -10.12
N LEU A 162 7.44 -14.12 -9.63
CA LEU A 162 6.13 -14.09 -10.32
C LEU A 162 5.69 -12.67 -10.71
N ILE A 163 6.07 -11.66 -9.92
CA ILE A 163 5.65 -10.25 -10.04
C ILE A 163 6.85 -9.29 -10.00
N SER A 164 6.63 -8.05 -10.43
CA SER A 164 7.70 -7.06 -10.62
C SER A 164 7.81 -6.01 -9.51
N LEU A 165 6.69 -5.64 -8.88
CA LEU A 165 6.64 -4.55 -7.92
C LEU A 165 6.35 -5.03 -6.50
N VAL A 166 7.09 -4.50 -5.53
CA VAL A 166 6.84 -4.73 -4.11
C VAL A 166 6.80 -3.39 -3.39
N SER A 167 5.78 -3.19 -2.57
CA SER A 167 5.75 -2.09 -1.62
C SER A 167 5.46 -2.55 -0.20
N ILE A 168 5.76 -1.67 0.75
CA ILE A 168 5.44 -1.84 2.17
C ILE A 168 4.69 -0.60 2.66
N ALA A 169 3.78 -0.75 3.62
CA ALA A 169 2.93 0.33 4.09
C ALA A 169 3.08 0.59 5.61
N PRO A 170 4.25 1.08 6.07
CA PRO A 170 4.48 1.34 7.49
C PRO A 170 3.63 2.48 8.04
N SER A 171 3.46 2.47 9.35
CA SER A 171 2.95 3.56 10.18
C SER A 171 3.68 3.59 11.51
N ASN A 172 3.51 4.65 12.32
CA ASN A 172 4.20 4.77 13.61
C ASN A 172 4.07 3.53 14.52
N PRO A 173 2.88 2.91 14.72
CA PRO A 173 2.73 1.76 15.62
C PRO A 173 3.54 0.51 15.22
N VAL A 174 3.88 0.37 13.94
CA VAL A 174 4.56 -0.81 13.37
C VAL A 174 5.87 -0.46 12.68
N LEU A 175 6.36 0.78 12.86
CA LEU A 175 7.47 1.32 12.10
C LEU A 175 8.74 0.48 12.24
N SER A 176 9.07 0.04 13.46
CA SER A 176 10.31 -0.70 13.71
C SER A 176 10.34 -2.05 12.99
N HIS A 177 9.22 -2.77 12.92
CA HIS A 177 9.08 -4.01 12.14
C HIS A 177 9.33 -3.79 10.65
N TYR A 178 8.74 -2.76 10.06
CA TYR A 178 8.93 -2.44 8.64
C TYR A 178 10.32 -1.89 8.34
N GLN A 179 10.92 -1.13 9.25
CA GLN A 179 12.33 -0.70 9.13
C GLN A 179 13.26 -1.92 9.15
N LYS A 180 13.01 -2.91 10.01
CA LYS A 180 13.76 -4.17 10.05
C LYS A 180 13.67 -4.91 8.72
N LEU A 181 12.45 -5.07 8.19
CA LEU A 181 12.21 -5.71 6.90
C LEU A 181 12.94 -4.96 5.77
N PHE A 182 12.80 -3.64 5.69
CA PHE A 182 13.40 -2.84 4.64
C PHE A 182 14.93 -2.91 4.69
N LYS A 183 15.55 -2.79 5.87
CA LYS A 183 17.00 -2.91 6.04
C LYS A 183 17.54 -4.29 5.65
N ALA A 184 16.77 -5.35 5.86
CA ALA A 184 17.15 -6.70 5.45
C ALA A 184 17.03 -6.93 3.93
N LYS A 185 16.16 -6.17 3.25
CA LYS A 185 15.76 -6.40 1.85
C LYS A 185 15.58 -5.10 1.04
N PRO A 186 16.52 -4.13 1.09
CA PRO A 186 16.27 -2.80 0.52
C PRO A 186 16.03 -2.85 -0.99
N ASP A 187 16.77 -3.69 -1.72
CA ASP A 187 16.65 -3.83 -3.18
C ASP A 187 15.40 -4.60 -3.63
N ARG A 188 14.71 -5.27 -2.70
CA ARG A 188 13.48 -5.98 -3.01
C ARG A 188 12.24 -5.12 -2.84
N VAL A 189 12.31 -4.01 -2.11
CA VAL A 189 11.21 -3.06 -1.93
C VAL A 189 11.37 -1.90 -2.89
N ASP A 190 10.36 -1.69 -3.74
CA ASP A 190 10.34 -0.63 -4.75
C ASP A 190 9.74 0.66 -4.17
N TRP A 191 8.74 0.56 -3.29
CA TRP A 191 8.04 1.72 -2.71
C TRP A 191 7.67 1.55 -1.23
N VAL A 192 7.61 2.66 -0.50
CA VAL A 192 7.21 2.74 0.91
C VAL A 192 6.03 3.69 1.06
N ASN A 193 4.85 3.15 1.32
CA ASN A 193 3.60 3.87 1.52
C ASN A 193 3.43 4.29 2.99
N TYR A 194 4.11 5.34 3.45
CA TYR A 194 4.01 5.74 4.86
C TYR A 194 2.63 6.35 5.19
N GLN A 195 1.94 5.77 6.17
CA GLN A 195 0.58 6.14 6.56
C GLN A 195 0.57 7.24 7.63
N TYR A 196 0.70 8.50 7.22
CA TYR A 196 0.76 9.65 8.15
C TYR A 196 -0.50 9.80 9.02
N TYR A 197 -1.65 9.35 8.51
CA TYR A 197 -2.94 9.36 9.21
C TYR A 197 -3.05 8.37 10.37
N LYS A 198 -1.99 7.59 10.67
CA LYS A 198 -1.91 6.68 11.84
C LYS A 198 -1.16 7.27 13.04
N GLN A 199 -0.79 8.55 12.99
CA GLN A 199 -0.20 9.27 14.12
C GLN A 199 -0.61 10.74 14.07
N LYS A 200 -0.56 11.42 15.21
CA LYS A 200 -0.79 12.87 15.24
C LYS A 200 0.34 13.62 14.52
N VAL A 201 -0.01 14.43 13.52
CA VAL A 201 0.85 15.36 12.81
C VAL A 201 0.09 16.69 12.71
N SER A 202 0.44 17.65 13.56
CA SER A 202 -0.42 18.80 13.86
C SER A 202 -0.16 20.02 12.99
N ASN A 203 1.03 20.11 12.38
CA ASN A 203 1.41 21.25 11.54
C ASN A 203 2.34 20.82 10.41
N THR A 204 2.50 21.70 9.43
CA THR A 204 3.29 21.49 8.21
C THR A 204 4.75 21.17 8.51
N SER A 205 5.37 21.82 9.51
CA SER A 205 6.76 21.53 9.89
C SER A 205 6.94 20.16 10.51
N GLU A 206 6.01 19.69 11.35
CA GLU A 206 6.01 18.33 11.90
C GLU A 206 5.92 17.29 10.77
N PHE A 207 5.06 17.52 9.77
CA PHE A 207 4.93 16.63 8.62
C PHE A 207 6.23 16.54 7.81
N VAL A 208 6.81 17.69 7.46
CA VAL A 208 8.06 17.75 6.66
C VAL A 208 9.21 17.11 7.42
N ASN A 209 9.42 17.45 8.69
CA ASN A 209 10.51 16.91 9.51
C ASN A 209 10.38 15.38 9.68
N LEU A 210 9.16 14.88 9.88
CA LEU A 210 8.90 13.45 9.95
C LEU A 210 9.26 12.76 8.62
N HIS A 211 8.84 13.32 7.48
CA HIS A 211 9.18 12.77 6.17
C HIS A 211 10.69 12.74 5.92
N GLU A 212 11.40 13.83 6.22
CA GLU A 212 12.86 13.90 6.09
C GLU A 212 13.57 12.88 6.98
N THR A 213 13.09 12.66 8.21
CA THR A 213 13.64 11.62 9.09
C THR A 213 13.43 10.21 8.52
N LEU A 214 12.29 9.97 7.86
CA LEU A 214 11.99 8.67 7.25
C LEU A 214 12.85 8.39 6.01
N ILE A 215 13.28 9.43 5.29
CA ILE A 215 14.20 9.31 4.13
C ILE A 215 15.52 8.66 4.55
N ASP A 216 16.03 8.95 5.75
CA ASP A 216 17.28 8.36 6.25
C ASP A 216 17.23 6.82 6.30
N THR A 217 16.02 6.25 6.45
CA THR A 217 15.83 4.80 6.44
C THR A 217 15.33 4.26 5.11
N PHE A 218 14.36 4.91 4.48
CA PHE A 218 13.65 4.37 3.31
C PHE A 218 14.15 4.88 1.97
N SER A 219 15.07 5.85 1.97
CA SER A 219 15.55 6.57 0.79
C SER A 219 14.48 7.45 0.15
N VAL A 220 14.91 8.61 -0.35
CA VAL A 220 14.01 9.59 -0.97
C VAL A 220 13.28 8.99 -2.16
N GLU A 221 13.95 8.12 -2.94
CA GLU A 221 13.40 7.57 -4.18
C GLU A 221 12.26 6.57 -3.97
N LYS A 222 12.01 6.12 -2.75
CA LYS A 222 11.01 5.07 -2.47
C LYS A 222 9.88 5.55 -1.58
N LEU A 223 10.10 6.59 -0.79
CA LEU A 223 9.15 7.06 0.21
C LEU A 223 8.02 7.89 -0.41
N LEU A 224 6.79 7.48 -0.12
CA LEU A 224 5.54 8.10 -0.56
C LEU A 224 4.79 8.66 0.65
N ALA A 225 4.09 9.78 0.45
CA ALA A 225 3.23 10.37 1.47
C ALA A 225 1.79 9.90 1.37
N GLY A 226 1.26 9.33 2.45
CA GLY A 226 -0.11 8.84 2.55
C GLY A 226 -1.10 9.79 3.21
N PHE A 227 -2.28 9.93 2.62
CA PHE A 227 -3.45 10.55 3.24
C PHE A 227 -4.62 9.57 3.31
N SER A 228 -5.48 9.69 4.33
CA SER A 228 -6.68 8.85 4.45
C SER A 228 -7.95 9.67 4.34
N THR A 229 -8.89 9.18 3.54
CA THR A 229 -10.26 9.69 3.40
C THR A 229 -11.25 8.90 4.24
N ASP A 230 -10.83 7.77 4.84
CA ASP A 230 -11.65 7.01 5.78
C ASP A 230 -12.03 7.90 6.99
N PRO A 231 -13.34 8.07 7.28
CA PRO A 231 -13.80 8.79 8.45
C PRO A 231 -13.19 8.35 9.78
N ASN A 232 -12.78 7.08 9.91
CA ASN A 232 -12.18 6.53 11.12
C ASN A 232 -10.72 6.95 11.34
N ASP A 233 -10.02 7.41 10.29
CA ASP A 233 -8.64 7.90 10.39
C ASP A 233 -8.56 9.43 10.56
N LYS A 234 -9.72 10.12 10.67
CA LYS A 234 -9.79 11.58 10.81
C LYS A 234 -9.12 12.08 12.10
N GLY A 235 -8.56 13.28 12.02
CA GLY A 235 -8.07 14.05 13.18
C GLY A 235 -6.57 13.90 13.46
N ASN A 236 -5.90 12.93 12.84
CA ASN A 236 -4.46 12.72 12.97
C ASN A 236 -3.65 13.74 12.16
N ILE A 237 -4.06 14.03 10.93
CA ILE A 237 -3.47 15.05 10.06
C ILE A 237 -4.60 15.76 9.28
N SER A 238 -4.51 17.08 9.09
CA SER A 238 -5.48 17.82 8.28
C SER A 238 -5.07 17.80 6.80
N LEU A 239 -6.04 17.98 5.90
CA LEU A 239 -5.75 18.08 4.47
C LEU A 239 -4.84 19.29 4.16
N GLU A 240 -5.04 20.41 4.84
CA GLU A 240 -4.20 21.60 4.71
C GLU A 240 -2.73 21.30 5.04
N VAL A 241 -2.46 20.70 6.21
CA VAL A 241 -1.11 20.30 6.64
C VAL A 241 -0.48 19.32 5.64
N PHE A 242 -1.25 18.35 5.16
CA PHE A 242 -0.78 17.38 4.18
C PHE A 242 -0.40 18.02 2.84
N ILE A 243 -1.26 18.87 2.29
CA ILE A 243 -1.04 19.52 0.99
C ILE A 243 0.10 20.54 1.05
N GLU A 244 0.13 21.40 2.07
CA GLU A 244 1.23 22.35 2.25
C GLU A 244 2.57 21.62 2.44
N GLY A 245 2.57 20.55 3.25
CA GLY A 245 3.76 19.75 3.48
C GLY A 245 4.25 19.05 2.22
N ALA A 246 3.35 18.47 1.44
CA ALA A 246 3.68 17.87 0.15
C ALA A 246 4.28 18.89 -0.83
N LEU A 247 3.73 20.11 -0.89
CA LEU A 247 4.29 21.19 -1.71
C LEU A 247 5.71 21.58 -1.28
N GLN A 248 5.99 21.63 0.03
CA GLN A 248 7.33 21.89 0.55
C GLN A 248 8.31 20.77 0.18
N LEU A 249 7.91 19.51 0.37
CA LEU A 249 8.76 18.35 0.03
C LEU A 249 9.02 18.23 -1.47
N ILE A 250 8.04 18.56 -2.33
CA ILE A 250 8.27 18.62 -3.78
C ILE A 250 9.28 19.72 -4.12
N SER A 251 9.16 20.88 -3.49
CA SER A 251 10.07 22.01 -3.70
C SER A 251 11.51 21.70 -3.27
N SER A 252 11.70 20.85 -2.26
CA SER A 252 13.01 20.36 -1.82
C SER A 252 13.48 19.07 -2.51
N ALA A 253 12.72 18.56 -3.48
CA ALA A 253 12.97 17.28 -4.16
C ALA A 253 13.04 16.06 -3.22
N SER A 254 12.28 16.13 -2.12
CA SER A 254 12.21 15.12 -1.06
C SER A 254 10.96 14.23 -1.12
N LEU A 255 10.11 14.33 -2.16
CA LEU A 255 8.89 13.52 -2.28
C LEU A 255 8.84 12.75 -3.61
N SER A 256 8.75 11.42 -3.54
CA SER A 256 8.64 10.54 -4.72
C SER A 256 7.22 10.37 -5.25
N GLY A 257 6.21 10.68 -4.44
CA GLY A 257 4.82 10.47 -4.80
C GLY A 257 3.87 10.50 -3.60
N ILE A 258 2.59 10.32 -3.89
CA ILE A 258 1.49 10.35 -2.91
C ILE A 258 0.65 9.08 -3.08
N PHE A 259 0.07 8.60 -1.99
CA PHE A 259 -1.04 7.66 -2.07
C PHE A 259 -2.24 8.12 -1.22
N VAL A 260 -3.42 7.66 -1.58
CA VAL A 260 -4.65 7.90 -0.83
C VAL A 260 -5.30 6.57 -0.42
N SER A 261 -5.81 6.54 0.81
CA SER A 261 -6.60 5.45 1.38
C SER A 261 -7.96 6.00 1.83
N ASP A 262 -9.06 5.83 1.13
CA ASP A 262 -9.27 4.92 0.03
C ASP A 262 -10.41 5.38 -0.88
N ALA A 263 -10.47 4.77 -2.07
CA ALA A 263 -11.36 5.21 -3.13
C ALA A 263 -12.85 5.19 -2.74
N GLN A 264 -13.28 4.22 -1.94
CA GLN A 264 -14.68 4.15 -1.55
C GLN A 264 -15.05 5.24 -0.53
N SER A 265 -14.18 5.55 0.43
CA SER A 265 -14.44 6.64 1.39
C SER A 265 -14.37 8.01 0.71
N SER A 266 -13.58 8.13 -0.36
CA SER A 266 -13.46 9.36 -1.14
C SER A 266 -14.71 9.72 -1.95
N LEU A 267 -15.67 8.81 -2.10
CA LEU A 267 -16.99 9.11 -2.65
C LEU A 267 -17.77 10.12 -1.79
N ASP A 268 -17.52 10.13 -0.47
CA ASP A 268 -18.18 11.03 0.48
C ASP A 268 -17.55 12.43 0.51
N SER A 269 -16.49 12.67 -0.27
CA SER A 269 -15.93 14.01 -0.46
C SER A 269 -16.81 14.87 -1.36
N GLU A 270 -16.75 16.19 -1.19
CA GLU A 270 -17.47 17.14 -2.04
C GLU A 270 -16.50 18.09 -2.74
N PRO A 271 -16.29 17.96 -4.07
CA PRO A 271 -16.83 16.91 -4.94
C PRO A 271 -16.20 15.53 -4.66
N PRO A 272 -16.81 14.42 -5.15
CA PRO A 272 -16.20 13.10 -5.05
C PRO A 272 -14.79 13.08 -5.62
N TYR A 273 -13.92 12.37 -4.92
CA TYR A 273 -12.50 12.24 -5.23
C TYR A 273 -11.70 13.58 -5.22
N TYR A 274 -12.13 14.54 -4.38
CA TYR A 274 -11.47 15.84 -4.27
C TYR A 274 -9.99 15.71 -3.90
N ILE A 275 -9.65 14.80 -2.99
CA ILE A 275 -8.31 14.67 -2.43
C ILE A 275 -7.35 14.05 -3.45
N GLU A 276 -7.80 13.06 -4.20
CA GLU A 276 -7.05 12.38 -5.27
C GLU A 276 -6.71 13.36 -6.38
N LYS A 277 -7.69 14.17 -6.81
CA LYS A 277 -7.47 15.24 -7.79
C LYS A 277 -6.44 16.24 -7.26
N LYS A 278 -6.59 16.67 -6.01
CA LYS A 278 -5.68 17.65 -5.41
C LYS A 278 -4.25 17.13 -5.27
N ALA A 279 -4.08 15.88 -4.84
CA ALA A 279 -2.79 15.23 -4.72
C ALA A 279 -2.08 15.13 -6.08
N GLN A 280 -2.82 14.80 -7.15
CA GLN A 280 -2.24 14.71 -8.50
C GLN A 280 -1.91 16.09 -9.09
N GLU A 281 -2.70 17.13 -8.81
CA GLU A 281 -2.36 18.52 -9.15
C GLU A 281 -1.04 18.94 -8.49
N VAL A 282 -0.89 18.66 -7.19
CA VAL A 282 0.32 18.93 -6.42
C VAL A 282 1.53 18.21 -7.02
N LEU A 283 1.41 16.91 -7.30
CA LEU A 283 2.48 16.11 -7.90
C LEU A 283 2.90 16.58 -9.30
N THR A 284 2.01 17.21 -10.06
CA THR A 284 2.26 17.59 -11.45
C THR A 284 2.50 19.09 -11.64
N GLY A 285 2.44 19.88 -10.56
CA GLY A 285 2.53 21.34 -10.62
C GLY A 285 1.37 21.98 -11.41
N SER A 286 0.23 21.28 -11.51
CA SER A 286 -0.95 21.71 -12.25
C SER A 286 -1.91 22.43 -11.31
N THR A 287 -1.53 23.61 -10.82
CA THR A 287 -2.45 24.49 -10.07
C THR A 287 -3.25 25.39 -10.99
#